data_AF-A0A7W1NS41-F1
#
_entry.id   AF-A0A7W1NS41-F1
#
_cell.length_a   1.000
_cell.length_b   1.000
_cell.length_c   1.000
_cell.angle_alpha   90.00
_cell.angle_beta   90.00
_cell.angle_gamma   90.00
#
_symmetry.space_group_name_H-M   'P 1'
#
loop_
_entity.id
_entity.type
_entity.pdbx_description
1 polymer ?
#
loop_
_entity_poly.entity_id
_entity_poly.type
_entity_poly.pdbx_seq_one_letter_code
_entity_poly.pdbx_strand_id
1 'polypeptide(L)'
;MIPLRLELKNFLAYRSPDPLRFDGIHLACLIGSNGAGKSSLLDAITWALWGTARAKRDDELVHMGQTDMMVQLDFDQEGTTYRVVRKRSRKGRGTGALDLFSVIDGHPNTLSEPSIRETQEKINRLLRLDYETFTSSAFLQQGKADAFTTKAPAQRKQILSDILGLSQWEKYEEAAKERLKTLANELAVIEQRIKDIEEELAKEPRLKQILGEAEAAQQEAEAALKIAEEKLAEVADSPAQMKAAQERKAEVERHRREREKDMQAISSDIVRQEARIKDYQAVIERRDEIEAGYAALQSARDADTALGDKLIQLSDFDAARRDLETRLRDARAELESEASGYTAQITELQRALEQADAEALSNVQAEVTELQTIEASRNGLQDQMATMNEDGASLRSLLKTLEDDGKKQGIRIDQLKATSSATCPLCGQPLDEQHRLKLVDELEVELATMRATYREHQERSQIIKAETGGFRTQITEWDTELKRLQPLMKQVGELQAQMDRANEAETRLTEISAK
;
A
#
# COMPACT_ATOMS: atom_id res chain seq x y z
N MET A 1 30.46 68.73 138.30
CA MET A 1 31.86 68.31 138.42
C MET A 1 32.46 68.97 139.64
N ILE A 2 32.89 68.15 140.62
CA ILE A 2 33.52 68.61 141.87
C ILE A 2 34.89 67.91 141.97
N PRO A 3 36.02 68.64 142.02
CA PRO A 3 37.34 68.01 142.14
C PRO A 3 37.49 67.35 143.52
N LEU A 4 38.05 66.14 143.56
CA LEU A 4 38.26 65.34 144.78
C LEU A 4 39.75 65.21 145.11
N ARG A 5 40.57 64.86 144.11
CA ARG A 5 42.02 64.68 144.27
C ARG A 5 42.76 65.14 143.03
N LEU A 6 43.84 65.90 143.21
CA LEU A 6 44.76 66.29 142.14
C LEU A 6 46.17 65.79 142.46
N GLU A 7 46.72 65.01 141.56
CA GLU A 7 48.07 64.46 141.66
C GLU A 7 48.90 64.92 140.46
N LEU A 8 50.10 65.43 140.76
CA LEU A 8 50.98 66.07 139.80
C LEU A 8 52.35 65.41 139.80
N LYS A 9 52.87 65.12 138.62
CA LYS A 9 54.25 64.69 138.42
C LYS A 9 54.88 65.48 137.29
N ASN A 10 56.01 66.12 137.58
CA ASN A 10 56.84 66.90 136.67
C ASN A 10 56.04 67.94 135.86
N PHE A 11 55.08 68.61 136.48
CA PHE A 11 54.20 69.61 135.85
C PHE A 11 54.58 71.04 136.30
N LEU A 12 55.07 71.86 135.38
CA LEU A 12 55.52 73.24 135.61
C LEU A 12 56.44 73.35 136.84
N ALA A 13 56.01 74.03 137.90
CA ALA A 13 56.78 74.21 139.15
C ALA A 13 56.73 72.99 140.08
N TYR A 14 55.87 72.00 139.81
CA TYR A 14 55.63 70.84 140.66
C TYR A 14 56.39 69.61 140.14
N ARG A 15 57.32 69.08 140.95
CA ARG A 15 58.09 67.90 140.59
C ARG A 15 57.38 66.59 140.95
N SER A 16 57.06 66.40 142.21
CA SER A 16 56.26 65.28 142.70
C SER A 16 55.72 65.61 144.09
N PRO A 17 54.90 66.67 144.24
CA PRO A 17 54.29 66.99 145.52
C PRO A 17 53.35 65.88 145.98
N ASP A 18 53.03 65.86 147.28
CA ASP A 18 51.95 65.00 147.79
C ASP A 18 50.62 65.35 147.10
N PRO A 19 49.74 64.37 146.82
CA PRO A 19 48.45 64.61 146.18
C PRO A 19 47.60 65.59 146.97
N LEU A 20 47.10 66.63 146.28
CA LEU A 20 46.18 67.58 146.86
C LEU A 20 44.78 66.95 146.97
N ARG A 21 44.27 66.82 148.19
CA ARG A 21 42.91 66.35 148.45
C ARG A 21 41.99 67.53 148.69
N PHE A 22 40.86 67.55 148.00
CA PHE A 22 39.83 68.58 148.11
C PHE A 22 38.68 68.17 149.03
N ASP A 23 38.75 66.97 149.63
CA ASP A 23 37.76 66.47 150.57
C ASP A 23 37.51 67.48 151.71
N GLY A 24 36.27 67.95 151.85
CA GLY A 24 35.88 68.93 152.87
C GLY A 24 36.28 70.38 152.58
N ILE A 25 36.88 70.69 151.42
CA ILE A 25 37.26 72.05 151.02
C ILE A 25 36.15 72.66 150.16
N HIS A 26 35.39 73.60 150.71
CA HIS A 26 34.38 74.37 149.97
C HIS A 26 34.91 75.70 149.43
N LEU A 27 35.91 76.28 150.10
CA LEU A 27 36.58 77.51 149.70
C LEU A 27 38.08 77.38 150.00
N ALA A 28 38.91 77.61 148.99
CA ALA A 28 40.37 77.60 149.12
C ALA A 28 40.96 78.91 148.62
N CYS A 29 41.93 79.45 149.37
CA CYS A 29 42.75 80.59 148.94
C CYS A 29 44.20 80.12 148.72
N LEU A 30 44.70 80.28 147.49
CA LEU A 30 46.08 79.92 147.13
C LEU A 30 46.99 81.15 147.30
N ILE A 31 47.79 81.17 148.37
CA ILE A 31 48.71 82.27 148.71
C ILE A 31 50.16 81.84 148.46
N GLY A 32 50.98 82.74 147.91
CA GLY A 32 52.39 82.48 147.59
C GLY A 32 52.99 83.60 146.76
N SER A 33 54.31 83.65 146.62
CA SER A 33 54.99 84.62 145.75
C SER A 33 54.60 84.44 144.28
N ASN A 34 54.82 85.49 143.46
CA ASN A 34 54.67 85.34 142.01
C ASN A 34 55.67 84.32 141.49
N GLY A 35 55.21 83.39 140.65
CA GLY A 35 56.03 82.27 140.17
C GLY A 35 56.01 81.01 141.06
N ALA A 36 55.37 81.04 142.23
CA ALA A 36 55.28 79.88 143.15
C ALA A 36 54.37 78.73 142.67
N GLY A 37 53.82 78.78 141.44
CA GLY A 37 52.99 77.71 140.88
C GLY A 37 51.48 77.80 141.13
N LYS A 38 50.97 78.89 141.74
CA LYS A 38 49.51 79.07 142.03
C LYS A 38 48.61 78.83 140.81
N SER A 39 48.90 79.51 139.71
CA SER A 39 48.12 79.35 138.48
C SER A 39 48.42 78.04 137.74
N SER A 40 49.57 77.40 138.02
CA SER A 40 49.91 76.08 137.47
C SER A 40 49.00 74.99 138.03
N LEU A 41 48.51 75.13 139.26
CA LEU A 41 47.55 74.18 139.84
C LEU A 41 46.22 74.17 139.07
N LEU A 42 45.72 75.35 138.70
CA LEU A 42 44.49 75.51 137.91
C LEU A 42 44.68 75.03 136.47
N ASP A 43 45.83 75.35 135.87
CA ASP A 43 46.19 74.84 134.53
C ASP A 43 46.26 73.31 134.50
N ALA A 44 46.67 72.67 135.59
CA ALA A 44 46.70 71.21 135.67
C ALA A 44 45.29 70.61 135.57
N ILE A 45 44.30 71.21 136.23
CA ILE A 45 42.90 70.79 136.17
C ILE A 45 42.35 70.94 134.74
N THR A 46 42.53 72.11 134.12
CA THR A 46 42.03 72.34 132.75
C THR A 46 42.74 71.45 131.73
N TRP A 47 44.03 71.21 131.93
CA TRP A 47 44.82 70.34 131.07
C TRP A 47 44.43 68.87 131.22
N ALA A 48 44.17 68.39 132.43
CA ALA A 48 43.68 67.02 132.64
C ALA A 48 42.39 66.77 131.85
N LEU A 49 41.39 67.65 132.02
CA LEU A 49 40.04 67.48 131.47
C LEU A 49 39.96 67.74 129.97
N TRP A 50 40.51 68.85 129.47
CA TRP A 50 40.36 69.28 128.07
C TRP A 50 41.66 69.32 127.27
N GLY A 51 42.79 68.92 127.86
CA GLY A 51 44.10 69.00 127.19
C GLY A 51 44.54 70.43 126.90
N THR A 52 43.94 71.43 127.56
CA THR A 52 44.17 72.84 127.28
C THR A 52 44.71 73.56 128.52
N ALA A 53 45.81 74.28 128.35
CA ALA A 53 46.44 75.11 129.38
C ALA A 53 46.85 76.46 128.78
N ARG A 54 47.38 77.36 129.61
CA ARG A 54 47.89 78.67 129.14
C ARG A 54 49.12 78.57 128.23
N ALA A 55 49.87 77.47 128.29
CA ALA A 55 51.03 77.24 127.43
C ALA A 55 50.60 76.93 125.99
N LYS A 56 51.40 77.36 125.00
CA LYS A 56 51.08 77.15 123.57
C LYS A 56 51.36 75.72 123.12
N ARG A 57 52.28 75.03 123.79
CA ARG A 57 52.63 73.63 123.50
C ARG A 57 52.63 72.83 124.79
N ASP A 58 52.07 71.62 124.74
CA ASP A 58 52.06 70.69 125.88
C ASP A 58 53.46 70.41 126.42
N ASP A 59 54.48 70.41 125.56
CA ASP A 59 55.86 70.16 125.99
C ASP A 59 56.38 71.24 126.95
N GLU A 60 55.87 72.47 126.88
CA GLU A 60 56.24 73.59 127.77
C GLU A 60 55.69 73.41 129.19
N LEU A 61 54.71 72.52 129.37
CA LEU A 61 54.14 72.19 130.67
C LEU A 61 55.02 71.21 131.47
N VAL A 62 55.96 70.50 130.81
CA VAL A 62 56.88 69.58 131.49
C VAL A 62 57.94 70.37 132.26
N HIS A 63 58.10 70.05 133.56
CA HIS A 63 59.08 70.66 134.46
C HIS A 63 60.48 70.68 133.84
N MET A 64 61.20 71.79 133.99
CA MET A 64 62.56 71.94 133.45
C MET A 64 63.49 70.82 133.95
N GLY A 65 64.25 70.21 133.03
CA GLY A 65 65.13 69.08 133.31
C GLY A 65 64.45 67.70 133.40
N GLN A 66 63.13 67.61 133.16
CA GLN A 66 62.39 66.34 133.11
C GLN A 66 61.93 66.04 131.67
N THR A 67 61.65 64.76 131.39
CA THR A 67 61.25 64.30 130.05
C THR A 67 59.79 63.89 129.96
N ASP A 68 59.11 63.65 131.08
CA ASP A 68 57.71 63.23 131.14
C ASP A 68 56.97 64.03 132.20
N MET A 69 55.65 64.14 132.05
CA MET A 69 54.74 64.70 133.06
C MET A 69 53.44 63.90 133.11
N MET A 70 52.78 63.97 134.25
CA MET A 70 51.47 63.35 134.47
C MET A 70 50.63 64.27 135.35
N VAL A 71 49.37 64.43 134.97
CA VAL A 71 48.34 65.04 135.81
C VAL A 71 47.22 64.03 135.93
N GLN A 72 46.89 63.71 137.17
CA GLN A 72 45.71 62.93 137.50
C GLN A 72 44.73 63.80 138.27
N LEU A 73 43.48 63.81 137.82
CA LEU A 73 42.38 64.46 138.49
C LEU A 73 41.27 63.45 138.74
N ASP A 74 40.96 63.25 140.02
CA ASP A 74 39.76 62.54 140.45
C ASP A 74 38.68 63.59 140.74
N PHE A 75 37.47 63.39 140.22
CA PHE A 75 36.34 64.30 140.40
C PHE A 75 35.02 63.54 140.53
N ASP A 76 34.07 64.12 141.26
CA ASP A 76 32.69 63.65 141.32
C ASP A 76 31.85 64.31 140.22
N GLN A 77 31.04 63.49 139.55
CA GLN A 77 30.00 63.93 138.64
C GLN A 77 28.73 63.10 138.87
N GLU A 78 27.66 63.76 139.30
CA GLU A 78 26.35 63.14 139.56
C GLU A 78 26.45 61.93 140.53
N GLY A 79 27.33 62.01 141.54
CA GLY A 79 27.52 60.96 142.56
C GLY A 79 28.43 59.80 142.12
N THR A 80 29.01 59.85 140.92
CA THR A 80 30.02 58.90 140.45
C THR A 80 31.39 59.54 140.45
N THR A 81 32.37 58.86 141.04
CA THR A 81 33.77 59.30 141.02
C THR A 81 34.43 58.89 139.70
N TYR A 82 35.01 59.84 139.00
CA TYR A 82 35.78 59.63 137.78
C TYR A 82 37.24 60.02 138.02
N ARG A 83 38.13 59.31 137.34
CA ARG A 83 39.57 59.57 137.34
C ARG A 83 40.03 59.81 135.92
N VAL A 84 40.60 60.99 135.67
CA VAL A 84 41.26 61.33 134.41
C VAL A 84 42.75 61.38 134.65
N VAL A 85 43.51 60.60 133.88
CA VAL A 85 44.97 60.61 133.90
C VAL A 85 45.46 61.05 132.54
N ARG A 86 46.12 62.21 132.48
CA ARG A 86 46.75 62.70 131.26
C ARG A 86 48.26 62.70 131.41
N LYS A 87 48.95 62.12 130.44
CA LYS A 87 50.41 61.99 130.40
C LYS A 87 50.97 62.61 129.15
N ARG A 88 52.16 63.20 129.25
CA ARG A 88 52.92 63.72 128.12
C ARG A 88 54.39 63.36 128.30
N SER A 89 55.04 62.90 127.24
CA SER A 89 56.46 62.59 127.20
C SER A 89 57.13 63.32 126.04
N ARG A 90 58.25 63.99 126.32
CA ARG A 90 59.16 64.60 125.34
C ARG A 90 60.05 63.55 124.66
N LYS A 91 60.14 62.31 125.18
CA LYS A 91 60.91 61.24 124.52
C LYS A 91 60.18 60.76 123.26
N GLY A 92 60.90 60.60 122.15
CA GLY A 92 60.32 60.24 120.84
C GLY A 92 59.62 61.42 120.13
N ARG A 93 58.65 61.14 119.24
CA ARG A 93 57.83 62.16 118.53
C ARG A 93 56.80 62.87 119.43
N GLY A 94 57.07 63.03 120.72
CA GLY A 94 56.14 63.65 121.68
C GLY A 94 54.87 62.82 121.88
N THR A 95 54.93 61.74 122.65
CA THR A 95 53.78 60.86 122.90
C THR A 95 52.95 61.37 124.07
N GLY A 96 51.62 61.33 123.92
CA GLY A 96 50.66 61.62 124.99
C GLY A 96 49.75 60.43 125.23
N ALA A 97 49.18 60.33 126.43
CA ALA A 97 48.15 59.36 126.77
C ALA A 97 47.05 60.05 127.58
N LEU A 98 45.81 59.63 127.34
CA LEU A 98 44.63 60.10 128.04
C LEU A 98 43.82 58.88 128.47
N ASP A 99 43.79 58.65 129.78
CA ASP A 99 43.04 57.56 130.37
C ASP A 99 41.86 58.14 131.17
N LEU A 100 40.66 57.57 131.00
CA LEU A 100 39.46 57.89 131.76
C LEU A 100 38.99 56.61 132.48
N PHE A 101 38.71 56.73 133.77
CA PHE A 101 38.18 55.65 134.59
C PHE A 101 36.96 56.12 135.37
N SER A 102 35.99 55.23 135.60
CA SER A 102 35.01 55.36 136.69
C SER A 102 35.50 54.55 137.89
N VAL A 103 35.48 55.13 139.08
CA VAL A 103 35.84 54.44 140.33
C VAL A 103 34.55 53.95 140.98
N ILE A 104 34.35 52.63 140.98
CA ILE A 104 33.19 51.96 141.59
C ILE A 104 33.72 51.06 142.70
N ASP A 105 33.22 51.23 143.93
CA ASP A 105 33.66 50.46 145.11
C ASP A 105 35.18 50.44 145.33
N GLY A 106 35.87 51.53 144.99
CA GLY A 106 37.32 51.66 145.11
C GLY A 106 38.13 51.04 143.95
N HIS A 107 37.48 50.39 142.98
CA HIS A 107 38.12 49.78 141.82
C HIS A 107 37.96 50.64 140.55
N PRO A 108 39.05 50.92 139.81
CA PRO A 108 38.98 51.66 138.56
C PRO A 108 38.46 50.79 137.41
N ASN A 109 37.35 51.19 136.81
CA ASN A 109 36.81 50.63 135.57
C ASN A 109 37.15 51.54 134.39
N THR A 110 37.79 51.01 133.34
CA THR A 110 38.28 51.79 132.19
C THR A 110 37.11 52.25 131.32
N LEU A 111 37.05 53.56 131.08
CA LEU A 111 36.12 54.21 130.16
C LEU A 111 36.81 54.87 128.97
N SER A 112 38.13 54.74 128.84
CA SER A 112 38.91 55.20 127.68
C SER A 112 38.41 54.56 126.38
N GLU A 113 38.43 55.33 125.30
CA GLU A 113 38.13 54.91 123.93
C GLU A 113 39.43 54.62 123.14
N PRO A 114 39.38 53.96 121.96
CA PRO A 114 40.57 53.59 121.19
C PRO A 114 41.52 54.76 120.85
N SER A 115 40.98 55.97 120.72
CA SER A 115 41.77 57.18 120.46
C SER A 115 41.64 58.24 121.56
N ILE A 116 42.67 59.09 121.68
CA ILE A 116 42.65 60.27 122.55
C ILE A 116 41.47 61.20 122.18
N ARG A 117 41.14 61.31 120.89
CA ARG A 117 40.04 62.17 120.42
C ARG A 117 38.68 61.65 120.88
N GLU A 118 38.39 60.37 120.68
CA GLU A 118 37.12 59.78 121.13
C GLU A 118 37.00 59.81 122.65
N THR A 119 38.12 59.56 123.36
CA THR A 119 38.16 59.68 124.82
C THR A 119 37.89 61.12 125.26
N GLN A 120 38.44 62.11 124.55
CA GLN A 120 38.15 63.53 124.81
C GLN A 120 36.68 63.88 124.55
N GLU A 121 36.09 63.38 123.46
CA GLU A 121 34.66 63.59 123.16
C GLU A 121 33.78 62.96 124.25
N LYS A 122 34.17 61.79 124.77
CA LYS A 122 33.48 61.15 125.89
C LYS A 122 33.59 61.95 127.18
N ILE A 123 34.77 62.49 127.50
CA ILE A 123 34.95 63.41 128.63
C ILE A 123 34.06 64.66 128.46
N ASN A 124 34.03 65.26 127.26
CA ASN A 124 33.19 66.45 126.99
C ASN A 124 31.70 66.13 127.15
N ARG A 125 31.22 64.98 126.65
CA ARG A 125 29.83 64.52 126.83
C ARG A 125 29.50 64.23 128.30
N LEU A 126 30.43 63.66 129.05
CA LEU A 126 30.28 63.35 130.47
C LEU A 126 30.19 64.62 131.32
N LEU A 127 31.07 65.58 131.07
CA LEU A 127 31.04 66.88 131.74
C LEU A 127 29.88 67.76 131.28
N ARG A 128 29.31 67.47 130.09
CA ARG A 128 28.33 68.30 129.36
C ARG A 128 28.80 69.75 129.15
N LEU A 129 30.12 69.93 129.19
CA LEU A 129 30.80 71.21 129.17
C LEU A 129 32.09 71.04 128.39
N ASP A 130 32.22 71.78 127.30
CA ASP A 130 33.49 71.94 126.60
C ASP A 130 34.35 73.01 127.28
N TYR A 131 35.60 73.12 126.84
CA TYR A 131 36.56 74.07 127.42
C TYR A 131 36.10 75.53 127.29
N GLU A 132 35.49 75.90 126.16
CA GLU A 132 35.00 77.26 125.94
C GLU A 132 33.85 77.61 126.88
N THR A 133 32.90 76.68 127.04
CA THR A 133 31.78 76.85 127.95
C THR A 133 32.27 76.88 129.40
N PHE A 134 33.20 76.00 129.79
CA PHE A 134 33.77 75.99 131.14
C PHE A 134 34.51 77.29 131.50
N THR A 135 35.38 77.78 130.61
CA THR A 135 36.10 79.05 130.81
C THR A 135 35.19 80.28 130.76
N SER A 136 34.04 80.19 130.09
CA SER A 136 33.07 81.29 130.02
C SER A 136 32.03 81.27 131.14
N SER A 137 31.87 80.15 131.88
CA SER A 137 30.81 79.98 132.88
C SER A 137 31.31 79.67 134.30
N ALA A 138 32.24 78.72 134.47
CA ALA A 138 32.64 78.19 135.77
C ALA A 138 34.08 78.57 136.17
N PHE A 139 34.93 78.92 135.21
CA PHE A 139 36.34 79.25 135.46
C PHE A 139 36.70 80.66 134.97
N LEU A 140 36.74 81.61 135.89
CA LEU A 140 37.10 83.00 135.60
C LEU A 140 38.63 83.16 135.54
N GLN A 141 39.18 83.18 134.33
CA GLN A 141 40.60 83.48 134.11
C GLN A 141 40.90 84.93 134.52
N GLN A 142 42.09 85.15 135.09
CA GLN A 142 42.58 86.49 135.43
C GLN A 142 42.55 87.39 134.19
N GLY A 143 41.78 88.48 134.23
CA GLY A 143 41.63 89.45 133.13
C GLY A 143 40.59 89.11 132.06
N LYS A 144 39.75 88.08 132.24
CA LYS A 144 38.71 87.66 131.28
C LYS A 144 37.33 87.43 131.93
N ALA A 145 36.99 88.19 132.97
CA ALA A 145 35.74 88.00 133.71
C ALA A 145 34.48 88.37 132.90
N ASP A 146 34.65 89.10 131.80
CA ASP A 146 33.62 89.59 130.87
C ASP A 146 33.48 88.74 129.59
N ALA A 147 34.19 87.62 129.48
CA ALA A 147 34.27 86.83 128.25
C ALA A 147 32.91 86.35 127.69
N PHE A 148 31.92 86.10 128.54
CA PHE A 148 30.56 85.75 128.11
C PHE A 148 29.76 86.97 127.63
N THR A 149 29.88 88.12 128.31
CA THR A 149 29.09 89.33 128.01
C THR A 149 29.57 90.02 126.73
N THR A 150 30.84 89.85 126.37
CA THR A 150 31.44 90.42 125.14
C THR A 150 31.17 89.60 123.87
N LYS A 151 30.65 88.36 123.95
CA LYS A 151 30.33 87.53 122.76
C LYS A 151 29.11 88.06 121.98
N ALA A 152 29.08 87.83 120.66
CA ALA A 152 28.00 88.28 119.77
C ALA A 152 26.66 87.57 120.07
N PRO A 153 25.49 88.18 119.77
CA PRO A 153 24.17 87.61 120.11
C PRO A 153 23.96 86.18 119.58
N ALA A 154 24.35 85.89 118.35
CA ALA A 154 24.23 84.54 117.76
C ALA A 154 25.10 83.51 118.49
N GLN A 155 26.33 83.88 118.88
CA GLN A 155 27.23 83.01 119.62
C GLN A 155 26.74 82.77 121.05
N ARG A 156 26.19 83.80 121.72
CA ARG A 156 25.55 83.64 123.03
C ARG A 156 24.33 82.73 122.95
N LYS A 157 23.50 82.88 121.91
CA LYS A 157 22.37 81.98 121.64
C LYS A 157 22.86 80.55 121.42
N GLN A 158 23.93 80.35 120.66
CA GLN A 158 24.51 79.02 120.44
C GLN A 158 25.00 78.39 121.75
N ILE A 159 25.77 79.12 122.56
CA ILE A 159 26.24 78.62 123.87
C ILE A 159 25.06 78.23 124.77
N LEU A 160 24.00 79.05 124.81
CA LEU A 160 22.78 78.72 125.56
C LEU A 160 22.04 77.52 124.95
N SER A 161 21.94 77.43 123.63
CA SER A 161 21.33 76.30 122.93
C SER A 161 22.07 74.99 123.20
N ASP A 162 23.40 75.03 123.26
CA ASP A 162 24.25 73.86 123.53
C ASP A 162 24.15 73.43 125.00
N ILE A 163 24.15 74.39 125.94
CA ILE A 163 23.90 74.13 127.37
C ILE A 163 22.50 73.53 127.59
N LEU A 164 21.49 74.02 126.88
CA LEU A 164 20.09 73.59 127.02
C LEU A 164 19.73 72.38 126.12
N GLY A 165 20.64 71.92 125.25
CA GLY A 165 20.42 70.78 124.35
C GLY A 165 19.36 71.00 123.27
N LEU A 166 19.19 72.23 122.76
CA LEU A 166 18.10 72.58 121.83
C LEU A 166 18.28 72.06 120.40
N SER A 167 19.44 71.52 120.05
CA SER A 167 19.75 70.99 118.71
C SER A 167 18.85 69.83 118.24
N GLN A 168 18.13 69.18 119.15
CA GLN A 168 17.22 68.08 118.81
C GLN A 168 15.97 68.57 118.06
N TRP A 169 15.52 69.80 118.31
CA TRP A 169 14.31 70.36 117.68
C TRP A 169 14.50 70.71 116.21
N GLU A 170 15.70 71.20 115.85
CA GLU A 170 16.07 71.48 114.47
C GLU A 170 16.01 70.20 113.60
N LYS A 171 16.40 69.06 114.16
CA LYS A 171 16.30 67.75 113.46
C LYS A 171 14.86 67.35 113.19
N TYR A 172 13.94 67.62 114.11
CA TYR A 172 12.52 67.29 113.94
C TYR A 172 11.84 68.19 112.90
N GLU A 173 12.18 69.48 112.88
CA GLU A 173 11.67 70.42 111.88
C GLU A 173 12.06 69.97 110.47
N GLU A 174 13.33 69.61 110.27
CA GLU A 174 13.82 69.19 108.96
C GLU A 174 13.16 67.88 108.49
N ALA A 175 12.99 66.91 109.40
CA ALA A 175 12.29 65.67 109.09
C ALA A 175 10.82 65.91 108.69
N ALA A 176 10.13 66.86 109.33
CA ALA A 176 8.75 67.20 109.00
C ALA A 176 8.64 67.87 107.62
N LYS A 177 9.55 68.79 107.29
CA LYS A 177 9.59 69.45 105.97
C LYS A 177 9.81 68.45 104.84
N GLU A 178 10.75 67.52 105.02
CA GLU A 178 11.04 66.51 104.00
C GLU A 178 9.84 65.56 103.79
N ARG A 179 9.13 65.22 104.88
CA ARG A 179 7.92 64.40 104.79
C ARG A 179 6.80 65.12 104.05
N LEU A 180 6.59 66.41 104.31
CA LEU A 180 5.56 67.23 103.66
C LEU A 180 5.84 67.35 102.15
N LYS A 181 7.10 67.62 101.78
CA LYS A 181 7.53 67.68 100.38
C LYS A 181 7.27 66.37 99.63
N THR A 182 7.56 65.23 100.27
CA THR A 182 7.30 63.91 99.69
C THR A 182 5.81 63.70 99.42
N LEU A 183 4.95 63.98 100.41
CA LEU A 183 3.49 63.82 100.26
C LEU A 183 2.90 64.76 99.21
N ALA A 184 3.39 66.00 99.10
CA ALA A 184 2.94 66.94 98.09
C ALA A 184 3.23 66.44 96.65
N ASN A 185 4.41 65.84 96.44
CA ASN A 185 4.75 65.25 95.15
C ASN A 185 3.90 64.02 94.82
N GLU A 186 3.65 63.15 95.81
CA GLU A 186 2.77 61.98 95.64
C GLU A 186 1.35 62.41 95.27
N LEU A 187 0.81 63.43 95.95
CA LEU A 187 -0.52 63.97 95.68
C LEU A 187 -0.62 64.51 94.25
N ALA A 188 0.36 65.30 93.80
CA ALA A 188 0.37 65.86 92.44
C ALA A 188 0.38 64.77 91.35
N VAL A 189 1.11 63.67 91.58
CA VAL A 189 1.12 62.52 90.65
C VAL A 189 -0.24 61.82 90.62
N ILE A 190 -0.88 61.66 91.78
CA ILE A 190 -2.21 61.03 91.87
C ILE A 190 -3.26 61.91 91.19
N GLU A 191 -3.26 63.22 91.44
CA GLU A 191 -4.17 64.17 90.82
C GLU A 191 -4.04 64.16 89.29
N GLN A 192 -2.81 64.14 88.76
CA GLN A 192 -2.61 64.04 87.32
C GLN A 192 -3.15 62.73 86.74
N ARG A 193 -2.93 61.59 87.43
CA ARG A 193 -3.47 60.29 86.98
C ARG A 193 -5.00 60.26 86.98
N ILE A 194 -5.64 60.85 87.99
CA ILE A 194 -7.10 60.95 88.05
C ILE A 194 -7.60 61.74 86.83
N LYS A 195 -6.97 62.88 86.54
CA LYS A 195 -7.32 63.70 85.39
C LYS A 195 -7.17 62.94 84.06
N ASP A 196 -6.07 62.22 83.87
CA ASP A 196 -5.85 61.42 82.67
C ASP A 196 -6.93 60.33 82.50
N ILE A 197 -7.32 59.67 83.60
CA ILE A 197 -8.40 58.66 83.60
C ILE A 197 -9.75 59.30 83.28
N GLU A 198 -10.06 60.45 83.85
CA GLU A 198 -11.31 61.18 83.58
C GLU A 198 -11.41 61.61 82.11
N GLU A 199 -10.30 62.08 81.51
CA GLU A 199 -10.23 62.43 80.09
C GLU A 199 -10.45 61.22 79.16
N GLU A 200 -9.95 60.03 79.53
CA GLU A 200 -10.22 58.79 78.78
C GLU A 200 -11.66 58.30 78.95
N LEU A 201 -12.22 58.33 80.16
CA LEU A 201 -13.62 57.96 80.42
C LEU A 201 -14.59 58.90 79.69
N ALA A 202 -14.24 60.18 79.55
CA ALA A 202 -15.04 61.13 78.78
C ALA A 202 -15.16 60.76 77.28
N LYS A 203 -14.24 59.93 76.74
CA LYS A 203 -14.31 59.43 75.36
C LYS A 203 -15.26 58.23 75.21
N GLU A 204 -15.62 57.55 76.30
CA GLU A 204 -16.45 56.34 76.29
C GLU A 204 -17.77 56.48 75.53
N PRO A 205 -18.57 57.56 75.72
CA PRO A 205 -19.84 57.70 74.99
C PRO A 205 -19.65 57.80 73.47
N ARG A 206 -18.62 58.55 73.04
CA ARG A 206 -18.28 58.70 71.61
C ARG A 206 -17.80 57.37 71.01
N LEU A 207 -16.96 56.62 71.73
CA LEU A 207 -16.46 55.33 71.27
C LEU A 207 -17.60 54.29 71.18
N LYS A 208 -18.53 54.28 72.14
CA LYS A 208 -19.74 53.44 72.08
C LYS A 208 -20.64 53.81 70.90
N GLN A 209 -20.77 55.09 70.59
CA GLN A 209 -21.53 55.53 69.41
C GLN A 209 -20.86 55.05 68.12
N ILE A 210 -19.55 55.26 67.96
CA ILE A 210 -18.79 54.80 66.79
C ILE A 210 -18.89 53.28 66.62
N LEU A 211 -18.81 52.53 67.73
CA LEU A 211 -18.98 51.07 67.70
C LEU A 211 -20.38 50.69 67.20
N GLY A 212 -21.44 51.31 67.72
CA GLY A 212 -22.81 51.04 67.27
C GLY A 212 -23.04 51.40 65.79
N GLU A 213 -22.48 52.50 65.31
CA GLU A 213 -22.52 52.88 63.90
C GLU A 213 -21.77 51.86 63.01
N ALA A 214 -20.60 51.39 63.46
CA ALA A 214 -19.82 50.39 62.74
C ALA A 214 -20.51 49.00 62.71
N GLU A 215 -21.10 48.57 63.83
CA GLU A 215 -21.86 47.32 63.92
C GLU A 215 -23.09 47.35 63.02
N ALA A 216 -23.82 48.47 62.98
CA ALA A 216 -24.95 48.64 62.07
C ALA A 216 -24.52 48.59 60.60
N ALA A 217 -23.43 49.28 60.25
CA ALA A 217 -22.88 49.26 58.89
C ALA A 217 -22.38 47.86 58.48
N GLN A 218 -21.78 47.11 59.42
CA GLN A 218 -21.37 45.73 59.18
C GLN A 218 -22.58 44.84 58.89
N GLN A 219 -23.64 44.91 59.72
CA GLN A 219 -24.85 44.11 59.52
C GLN A 219 -25.52 44.42 58.18
N GLU A 220 -25.57 45.69 57.79
CA GLU A 220 -26.10 46.10 56.48
C GLU A 220 -25.26 45.52 55.33
N ALA A 221 -23.94 45.59 55.44
CA ALA A 221 -23.02 45.04 54.44
C ALA A 221 -23.13 43.50 54.34
N GLU A 222 -23.25 42.79 55.46
CA GLU A 222 -23.44 41.34 55.49
C GLU A 222 -24.78 40.93 54.86
N ALA A 223 -25.85 41.66 55.15
CA ALA A 223 -27.16 41.43 54.53
C ALA A 223 -27.11 41.67 53.01
N ALA A 224 -26.46 42.75 52.58
CA ALA A 224 -26.29 43.07 51.16
C ALA A 224 -25.44 42.01 50.45
N LEU A 225 -24.37 41.54 51.08
CA LEU A 225 -23.51 40.46 50.56
C LEU A 225 -24.31 39.18 50.36
N LYS A 226 -25.09 38.77 51.36
CA LYS A 226 -25.93 37.56 51.27
C LYS A 226 -26.92 37.63 50.10
N ILE A 227 -27.59 38.78 49.92
CA ILE A 227 -28.51 38.99 48.79
C ILE A 227 -27.75 38.93 47.45
N ALA A 228 -26.55 39.49 47.38
CA ALA A 228 -25.73 39.45 46.18
C ALA A 228 -25.26 38.01 45.86
N GLU A 229 -24.89 37.23 46.86
CA GLU A 229 -24.52 35.81 46.71
C GLU A 229 -25.71 34.96 46.26
N GLU A 230 -26.90 35.16 46.82
CA GLU A 230 -28.12 34.47 46.39
C GLU A 230 -28.45 34.77 44.92
N LYS A 231 -28.38 36.06 44.52
CA LYS A 231 -28.57 36.47 43.11
C LYS A 231 -27.48 35.92 42.19
N LEU A 232 -26.23 35.86 42.65
CA LEU A 232 -25.13 35.29 41.88
C LEU A 232 -25.35 33.78 41.69
N ALA A 233 -25.78 33.06 42.72
CA ALA A 233 -26.10 31.63 42.64
C ALA A 233 -27.27 31.35 41.69
N GLU A 234 -28.31 32.19 41.68
CA GLU A 234 -29.43 32.08 40.73
C GLU A 234 -28.97 32.23 39.27
N VAL A 235 -27.99 33.10 39.03
CA VAL A 235 -27.47 33.38 37.67
C VAL A 235 -26.26 32.50 37.31
N ALA A 236 -25.59 31.87 38.28
CA ALA A 236 -24.33 31.13 38.07
C ALA A 236 -24.46 29.99 37.05
N ASP A 237 -25.60 29.29 37.06
CA ASP A 237 -25.86 28.18 36.13
C ASP A 237 -26.46 28.64 34.80
N SER A 238 -26.93 29.89 34.71
CA SER A 238 -27.58 30.42 33.51
C SER A 238 -26.67 30.40 32.26
N PRO A 239 -25.37 30.80 32.33
CA PRO A 239 -24.45 30.68 31.19
C PRO A 239 -24.21 29.24 30.74
N ALA A 240 -24.10 28.29 31.68
CA ALA A 240 -23.90 26.88 31.37
C ALA A 240 -25.15 26.27 30.72
N GLN A 241 -26.33 26.59 31.25
CA GLN A 241 -27.62 26.20 30.65
C GLN A 241 -27.81 26.80 29.27
N MET A 242 -27.45 28.07 29.07
CA MET A 242 -27.54 28.75 27.78
C MET A 242 -26.59 28.14 26.74
N LYS A 243 -25.35 27.82 27.13
CA LYS A 243 -24.39 27.11 26.26
C LYS A 243 -24.90 25.73 25.88
N ALA A 244 -25.37 24.94 26.86
CA ALA A 244 -25.93 23.62 26.60
C ALA A 244 -27.21 23.67 25.73
N ALA A 245 -28.01 24.73 25.83
CA ALA A 245 -29.17 24.95 24.97
C ALA A 245 -28.75 25.35 23.54
N GLN A 246 -27.71 26.18 23.39
CA GLN A 246 -27.14 26.55 22.08
C GLN A 246 -26.52 25.34 21.37
N GLU A 247 -25.78 24.50 22.08
CA GLU A 247 -25.20 23.26 21.53
C GLU A 247 -26.30 22.29 21.08
N ARG A 248 -27.33 22.07 21.91
CA ARG A 248 -28.52 21.28 21.53
C ARG A 248 -29.23 21.85 20.30
N LYS A 249 -29.38 23.17 20.22
CA LYS A 249 -29.99 23.82 19.04
C LYS A 249 -29.14 23.59 17.79
N ALA A 250 -27.83 23.74 17.88
CA ALA A 250 -26.92 23.53 16.75
C ALA A 250 -26.95 22.07 16.26
N GLU A 251 -26.99 21.11 17.18
CA GLU A 251 -27.13 19.69 16.86
C GLU A 251 -28.45 19.37 16.15
N VAL A 252 -29.57 19.88 16.68
CA VAL A 252 -30.88 19.73 16.06
C VAL A 252 -30.93 20.37 14.67
N GLU A 253 -30.34 21.55 14.49
CA GLU A 253 -30.24 22.21 13.18
C GLU A 253 -29.39 21.42 12.18
N ARG A 254 -28.29 20.79 12.62
CA ARG A 254 -27.49 19.89 11.78
C ARG A 254 -28.32 18.70 11.31
N HIS A 255 -28.99 18.02 12.24
CA HIS A 255 -29.85 16.89 11.91
C HIS A 255 -31.03 17.26 11.02
N ARG A 256 -31.60 18.46 11.20
CA ARG A 256 -32.64 18.98 10.31
C ARG A 256 -32.12 19.12 8.88
N ARG A 257 -30.94 19.72 8.70
CA ARG A 257 -30.31 19.91 7.38
C ARG A 257 -29.94 18.59 6.71
N GLU A 258 -29.44 17.61 7.47
CA GLU A 258 -29.17 16.26 6.96
C GLU A 258 -30.45 15.61 6.46
N ARG A 259 -31.51 15.58 7.28
CA ARG A 259 -32.81 15.01 6.88
C ARG A 259 -33.43 15.73 5.68
N GLU A 260 -33.24 17.04 5.56
CA GLU A 260 -33.74 17.82 4.43
C GLU A 260 -33.02 17.45 3.12
N LYS A 261 -31.70 17.21 3.18
CA LYS A 261 -30.94 16.66 2.04
C LYS A 261 -31.36 15.25 1.68
N ASP A 262 -31.54 14.38 2.68
CA ASP A 262 -31.99 13.00 2.45
C ASP A 262 -33.38 12.98 1.81
N MET A 263 -34.28 13.86 2.27
CA MET A 263 -35.62 13.99 1.70
C MET A 263 -35.58 14.47 0.24
N GLN A 264 -34.67 15.39 -0.11
CA GLN A 264 -34.45 15.81 -1.50
C GLN A 264 -33.87 14.68 -2.37
N ALA A 265 -32.92 13.90 -1.84
CA ALA A 265 -32.36 12.76 -2.56
C ALA A 265 -33.44 11.69 -2.83
N ILE A 266 -34.20 11.32 -1.79
CA ILE A 266 -35.30 10.35 -1.89
C ILE A 266 -36.38 10.84 -2.85
N SER A 267 -36.78 12.12 -2.82
CA SER A 267 -37.79 12.63 -3.74
C SER A 267 -37.31 12.60 -5.19
N SER A 268 -36.05 12.94 -5.45
CA SER A 268 -35.46 12.82 -6.79
C SER A 268 -35.41 11.37 -7.28
N ASP A 269 -35.14 10.43 -6.37
CA ASP A 269 -35.14 9.00 -6.67
C ASP A 269 -36.55 8.49 -6.97
N ILE A 270 -37.57 8.92 -6.22
CA ILE A 270 -38.98 8.59 -6.48
C ILE A 270 -39.36 9.03 -7.89
N VAL A 271 -39.10 10.30 -8.25
CA VAL A 271 -39.41 10.82 -9.59
C VAL A 271 -38.72 9.99 -10.69
N ARG A 272 -37.46 9.61 -10.48
CA ARG A 272 -36.71 8.76 -11.42
C ARG A 272 -37.33 7.36 -11.55
N GLN A 273 -37.73 6.74 -10.45
CA GLN A 273 -38.35 5.41 -10.50
C GLN A 273 -39.75 5.47 -11.11
N GLU A 274 -40.55 6.51 -10.83
CA GLU A 274 -41.85 6.72 -11.46
C GLU A 274 -41.73 6.87 -12.98
N ALA A 275 -40.73 7.62 -13.46
CA ALA A 275 -40.44 7.72 -14.89
C ALA A 275 -40.09 6.35 -15.50
N ARG A 276 -39.22 5.57 -14.85
CA ARG A 276 -38.87 4.21 -15.32
C ARG A 276 -40.07 3.26 -15.32
N ILE A 277 -40.92 3.34 -14.30
CA ILE A 277 -42.16 2.55 -14.23
C ILE A 277 -43.04 2.90 -15.42
N LYS A 278 -43.19 4.19 -15.74
CA LYS A 278 -43.96 4.64 -16.91
C LYS A 278 -43.37 4.13 -18.23
N ASP A 279 -42.05 4.18 -18.39
CA ASP A 279 -41.38 3.66 -19.58
C ASP A 279 -41.60 2.13 -19.72
N TYR A 280 -41.47 1.38 -18.63
CA TYR A 280 -41.73 -0.06 -18.64
C TYR A 280 -43.20 -0.39 -18.89
N GLN A 281 -44.14 0.40 -18.35
CA GLN A 281 -45.56 0.27 -18.65
C GLN A 281 -45.84 0.50 -20.13
N ALA A 282 -45.23 1.50 -20.76
CA ALA A 282 -45.37 1.73 -22.20
C ALA A 282 -44.85 0.56 -23.04
N VAL A 283 -43.78 -0.12 -22.60
CA VAL A 283 -43.28 -1.34 -23.26
C VAL A 283 -44.25 -2.51 -23.05
N ILE A 284 -44.80 -2.67 -21.84
CA ILE A 284 -45.78 -3.72 -21.51
C ILE A 284 -47.10 -3.51 -22.26
N GLU A 285 -47.57 -2.28 -22.43
CA GLU A 285 -48.76 -1.97 -23.24
C GLU A 285 -48.58 -2.38 -24.70
N ARG A 286 -47.34 -2.32 -25.20
CA ARG A 286 -46.97 -2.78 -26.55
C ARG A 286 -46.62 -4.26 -26.61
N ARG A 287 -46.85 -5.03 -25.54
CA ARG A 287 -46.55 -6.46 -25.47
C ARG A 287 -47.18 -7.22 -26.63
N ASP A 288 -48.47 -7.02 -26.88
CA ASP A 288 -49.19 -7.75 -27.93
C ASP A 288 -48.64 -7.41 -29.33
N GLU A 289 -48.26 -6.15 -29.56
CA GLU A 289 -47.60 -5.69 -30.80
C GLU A 289 -46.21 -6.32 -30.97
N ILE A 290 -45.42 -6.40 -29.91
CA ILE A 290 -44.08 -7.00 -29.89
C ILE A 290 -44.16 -8.52 -30.09
N GLU A 291 -45.07 -9.20 -29.39
CA GLU A 291 -45.30 -10.64 -29.52
C GLU A 291 -45.81 -10.98 -30.94
N ALA A 292 -46.73 -10.19 -31.49
CA ALA A 292 -47.21 -10.34 -32.87
C ALA A 292 -46.09 -10.08 -33.90
N GLY A 293 -45.28 -9.04 -33.71
CA GLY A 293 -44.12 -8.74 -34.55
C GLY A 293 -43.05 -9.85 -34.49
N TYR A 294 -42.81 -10.42 -33.32
CA TYR A 294 -41.91 -11.55 -33.14
C TYR A 294 -42.44 -12.84 -33.79
N ALA A 295 -43.74 -13.12 -33.66
CA ALA A 295 -44.38 -14.25 -34.33
C ALA A 295 -44.33 -14.08 -35.87
N ALA A 296 -44.54 -12.87 -36.38
CA ALA A 296 -44.39 -12.56 -37.80
C ALA A 296 -42.93 -12.74 -38.27
N LEU A 297 -41.95 -12.34 -37.47
CA LEU A 297 -40.54 -12.57 -37.77
C LEU A 297 -40.18 -14.07 -37.79
N GLN A 298 -40.70 -14.86 -36.84
CA GLN A 298 -40.50 -16.31 -36.85
C GLN A 298 -41.14 -16.96 -38.08
N SER A 299 -42.38 -16.60 -38.40
CA SER A 299 -43.05 -17.05 -39.63
C SER A 299 -42.27 -16.68 -40.89
N ALA A 300 -41.71 -15.46 -40.95
CA ALA A 300 -40.87 -15.03 -42.06
C ALA A 300 -39.55 -15.82 -42.16
N ARG A 301 -38.95 -16.17 -41.02
CA ARG A 301 -37.74 -17.03 -40.97
C ARG A 301 -38.04 -18.45 -41.40
N ASP A 302 -39.15 -19.03 -40.95
CA ASP A 302 -39.60 -20.36 -41.36
C ASP A 302 -39.93 -20.41 -42.85
N ALA A 303 -40.49 -19.31 -43.39
CA ALA A 303 -40.71 -19.17 -44.83
C ALA A 303 -39.39 -19.04 -45.61
N ASP A 304 -38.42 -18.29 -45.10
CA ASP A 304 -37.08 -18.14 -45.70
C ASP A 304 -36.30 -19.45 -45.72
N THR A 305 -36.30 -20.21 -44.62
CA THR A 305 -35.70 -21.56 -44.58
C THR A 305 -36.40 -22.52 -45.53
N ALA A 306 -37.74 -22.51 -45.57
CA ALA A 306 -38.49 -23.33 -46.53
C ALA A 306 -38.21 -22.96 -48.00
N LEU A 307 -37.99 -21.68 -48.29
CA LEU A 307 -37.55 -21.21 -49.62
C LEU A 307 -36.10 -21.61 -49.91
N GLY A 308 -35.22 -21.56 -48.92
CA GLY A 308 -33.85 -22.07 -49.00
C GLY A 308 -33.81 -23.56 -49.32
N ASP A 309 -34.62 -24.37 -48.64
CA ASP A 309 -34.74 -25.81 -48.91
C ASP A 309 -35.26 -26.08 -50.33
N LYS A 310 -36.26 -25.30 -50.79
CA LYS A 310 -36.75 -25.37 -52.18
C LYS A 310 -35.69 -24.96 -53.20
N LEU A 311 -34.83 -23.99 -52.88
CA LEU A 311 -33.73 -23.57 -53.75
C LEU A 311 -32.67 -24.67 -53.88
N ILE A 312 -32.35 -25.36 -52.78
CA ILE A 312 -31.46 -26.53 -52.78
C ILE A 312 -32.07 -27.64 -53.64
N GLN A 313 -33.36 -27.96 -53.44
CA GLN A 313 -34.07 -28.93 -54.27
C GLN A 313 -34.06 -28.55 -55.75
N LEU A 314 -34.26 -27.27 -56.09
CA LEU A 314 -34.20 -26.79 -57.47
C LEU A 314 -32.80 -26.96 -58.07
N SER A 315 -31.75 -26.66 -57.29
CA SER A 315 -30.36 -26.88 -57.70
C SER A 315 -30.07 -28.37 -57.95
N ASP A 316 -30.58 -29.26 -57.10
CA ASP A 316 -30.46 -30.72 -57.28
C ASP A 316 -31.21 -31.20 -58.52
N PHE A 317 -32.41 -30.67 -58.77
CA PHE A 317 -33.16 -30.96 -60.00
C PHE A 317 -32.45 -30.43 -61.25
N ASP A 318 -31.85 -29.24 -61.21
CA ASP A 318 -31.08 -28.71 -62.34
C ASP A 318 -29.78 -29.50 -62.57
N ALA A 319 -29.12 -29.98 -61.52
CA ALA A 319 -27.97 -30.87 -61.64
C ALA A 319 -28.38 -32.23 -62.26
N ALA A 320 -29.48 -32.83 -61.78
CA ALA A 320 -30.03 -34.06 -62.35
C ALA A 320 -30.48 -33.87 -63.81
N ARG A 321 -31.09 -32.72 -64.13
CA ARG A 321 -31.48 -32.37 -65.51
C ARG A 321 -30.26 -32.23 -66.41
N ARG A 322 -29.18 -31.57 -65.97
CA ARG A 322 -27.94 -31.45 -66.74
C ARG A 322 -27.24 -32.80 -66.94
N ASP A 323 -27.23 -33.67 -65.93
CA ASP A 323 -26.72 -35.04 -66.06
C ASP A 323 -27.54 -35.83 -67.07
N LEU A 324 -28.88 -35.77 -66.99
CA LEU A 324 -29.77 -36.41 -67.97
C LEU A 324 -29.62 -35.84 -69.38
N GLU A 325 -29.50 -34.51 -69.53
CA GLU A 325 -29.27 -33.85 -70.83
C GLU A 325 -27.92 -34.25 -71.42
N THR A 326 -26.89 -34.45 -70.60
CA THR A 326 -25.57 -34.93 -71.03
C THR A 326 -25.66 -36.39 -71.46
N ARG A 327 -26.24 -37.27 -70.64
CA ARG A 327 -26.48 -38.68 -70.99
C ARG A 327 -27.32 -38.83 -72.26
N LEU A 328 -28.34 -38.00 -72.44
CA LEU A 328 -29.18 -37.99 -73.64
C LEU A 328 -28.37 -37.53 -74.86
N ARG A 329 -27.51 -36.52 -74.71
CA ARG A 329 -26.63 -36.04 -75.77
C ARG A 329 -25.61 -37.11 -76.17
N ASP A 330 -24.99 -37.77 -75.20
CA ASP A 330 -23.99 -38.81 -75.44
C ASP A 330 -24.65 -40.03 -76.09
N ALA A 331 -25.80 -40.49 -75.58
CA ALA A 331 -26.56 -41.57 -76.20
C ALA A 331 -27.06 -41.22 -77.61
N ARG A 332 -27.45 -39.97 -77.86
CA ARG A 332 -27.80 -39.50 -79.21
C ARG A 332 -26.60 -39.48 -80.13
N ALA A 333 -25.44 -39.02 -79.69
CA ALA A 333 -24.22 -39.01 -80.49
C ALA A 333 -23.73 -40.43 -80.81
N GLU A 334 -23.86 -41.36 -79.87
CA GLU A 334 -23.54 -42.78 -80.07
C GLU A 334 -24.49 -43.42 -81.09
N LEU A 335 -25.81 -43.20 -80.96
CA LEU A 335 -26.80 -43.69 -81.91
C LEU A 335 -26.70 -43.01 -83.29
N GLU A 336 -26.39 -41.71 -83.36
CA GLU A 336 -26.15 -41.01 -84.65
C GLU A 336 -24.87 -41.53 -85.32
N SER A 337 -23.83 -41.83 -84.56
CA SER A 337 -22.61 -42.47 -85.07
C SER A 337 -22.90 -43.87 -85.60
N GLU A 338 -23.63 -44.69 -84.86
CA GLU A 338 -24.07 -46.03 -85.30
C GLU A 338 -24.96 -45.93 -86.55
N ALA A 339 -25.96 -45.04 -86.55
CA ALA A 339 -26.85 -44.83 -87.69
C ALA A 339 -26.08 -44.35 -88.92
N SER A 340 -25.09 -43.46 -88.76
CA SER A 340 -24.22 -43.03 -89.86
C SER A 340 -23.36 -44.18 -90.40
N GLY A 341 -22.86 -45.05 -89.51
CA GLY A 341 -22.10 -46.26 -89.87
C GLY A 341 -22.96 -47.26 -90.65
N TYR A 342 -24.18 -47.54 -90.20
CA TYR A 342 -25.11 -48.40 -90.93
C TYR A 342 -25.59 -47.77 -92.24
N THR A 343 -25.81 -46.45 -92.28
CA THR A 343 -26.21 -45.75 -93.52
C THR A 343 -25.11 -45.81 -94.58
N ALA A 344 -23.83 -45.66 -94.18
CA ALA A 344 -22.71 -45.83 -95.09
C ALA A 344 -22.62 -47.27 -95.64
N GLN A 345 -22.79 -48.28 -94.77
CA GLN A 345 -22.81 -49.69 -95.17
C GLN A 345 -23.99 -50.01 -96.10
N ILE A 346 -25.19 -49.49 -95.82
CA ILE A 346 -26.37 -49.66 -96.67
C ILE A 346 -26.16 -49.02 -98.04
N THR A 347 -25.59 -47.81 -98.10
CA THR A 347 -25.33 -47.13 -99.38
C THR A 347 -24.33 -47.91 -100.25
N GLU A 348 -23.29 -48.47 -99.64
CA GLU A 348 -22.29 -49.28 -100.35
C GLU A 348 -22.87 -50.63 -100.85
N LEU A 349 -23.72 -51.27 -100.05
CA LEU A 349 -24.40 -52.51 -100.42
C LEU A 349 -25.51 -52.30 -101.46
N GLN A 350 -26.27 -51.20 -101.39
CA GLN A 350 -27.29 -50.84 -102.40
C GLN A 350 -26.65 -50.55 -103.77
N ARG A 351 -25.48 -49.92 -103.79
CA ARG A 351 -24.72 -49.69 -105.02
C ARG A 351 -24.22 -51.00 -105.66
N ALA A 352 -23.97 -52.05 -104.88
CA ALA A 352 -23.63 -53.37 -105.40
C ALA A 352 -24.85 -54.12 -105.99
N LEU A 353 -26.06 -53.85 -105.50
CA LEU A 353 -27.33 -54.38 -106.02
C LEU A 353 -27.77 -53.71 -107.32
N GLU A 354 -27.61 -52.38 -107.45
CA GLU A 354 -27.97 -51.65 -108.68
C GLU A 354 -27.11 -52.01 -109.91
N GLN A 355 -25.91 -52.56 -109.70
CA GLN A 355 -25.00 -52.96 -110.79
C GLN A 355 -25.24 -54.39 -111.30
N ALA A 356 -26.20 -55.11 -110.73
CA ALA A 356 -26.45 -56.51 -111.00
C ALA A 356 -27.62 -56.67 -112.00
N ASP A 357 -27.31 -57.00 -113.25
CA ASP A 357 -28.29 -57.15 -114.33
C ASP A 357 -28.55 -58.64 -114.62
N ALA A 358 -29.54 -59.19 -113.91
CA ALA A 358 -29.95 -60.59 -114.03
C ALA A 358 -30.53 -60.93 -115.43
N GLU A 359 -31.09 -59.94 -116.12
CA GLU A 359 -31.67 -60.10 -117.45
C GLU A 359 -30.56 -60.20 -118.51
N ALA A 360 -29.49 -59.41 -118.37
CA ALA A 360 -28.30 -59.50 -119.22
C ALA A 360 -27.54 -60.84 -119.07
N LEU A 361 -27.42 -61.39 -117.85
CA LEU A 361 -26.78 -62.70 -117.63
C LEU A 361 -27.55 -63.83 -118.32
N SER A 362 -28.88 -63.89 -118.13
CA SER A 362 -29.73 -64.94 -118.73
C SER A 362 -29.65 -64.95 -120.26
N ASN A 363 -29.67 -63.78 -120.90
CA ASN A 363 -29.62 -63.65 -122.35
C ASN A 363 -28.27 -64.10 -122.94
N VAL A 364 -27.15 -63.70 -122.31
CA VAL A 364 -25.80 -64.08 -122.77
C VAL A 364 -25.55 -65.58 -122.52
N GLN A 365 -26.11 -66.16 -121.45
CA GLN A 365 -25.98 -67.59 -121.15
C GLN A 365 -26.74 -68.48 -122.14
N ALA A 366 -27.92 -68.05 -122.58
CA ALA A 366 -28.67 -68.72 -123.64
C ALA A 366 -27.88 -68.74 -124.96
N GLU A 367 -27.28 -67.60 -125.33
CA GLU A 367 -26.47 -67.46 -126.56
C GLU A 367 -25.19 -68.30 -126.53
N VAL A 368 -24.53 -68.42 -125.36
CA VAL A 368 -23.38 -69.33 -125.16
C VAL A 368 -23.79 -70.79 -125.32
N THR A 369 -24.96 -71.19 -124.80
CA THR A 369 -25.44 -72.58 -124.87
C THR A 369 -25.76 -72.99 -126.31
N GLU A 370 -26.32 -72.07 -127.10
CA GLU A 370 -26.59 -72.26 -128.52
C GLU A 370 -25.28 -72.42 -129.32
N LEU A 371 -24.30 -71.54 -129.08
CA LEU A 371 -22.98 -71.62 -129.73
C LEU A 371 -22.17 -72.87 -129.33
N GLN A 372 -22.29 -73.36 -128.09
CA GLN A 372 -21.68 -74.64 -127.68
C GLN A 372 -22.29 -75.85 -128.40
N THR A 373 -23.59 -75.79 -128.72
CA THR A 373 -24.26 -76.83 -129.50
C THR A 373 -23.72 -76.86 -130.94
N ILE A 374 -23.47 -75.68 -131.52
CA ILE A 374 -22.83 -75.52 -132.83
C ILE A 374 -21.38 -76.03 -132.81
N GLU A 375 -20.62 -75.79 -131.73
CA GLU A 375 -19.25 -76.31 -131.57
C GLU A 375 -19.20 -77.84 -131.58
N ALA A 376 -20.13 -78.48 -130.88
CA ALA A 376 -20.24 -79.94 -130.85
C ALA A 376 -20.60 -80.52 -132.24
N SER A 377 -21.53 -79.88 -132.96
CA SER A 377 -21.89 -80.27 -134.33
C SER A 377 -20.73 -80.08 -135.31
N ARG A 378 -19.95 -79.00 -135.18
CA ARG A 378 -18.76 -78.74 -136.00
C ARG A 378 -17.70 -79.81 -135.82
N ASN A 379 -17.42 -80.19 -134.57
CA ASN A 379 -16.43 -81.25 -134.29
C ASN A 379 -16.87 -82.59 -134.88
N GLY A 380 -18.16 -82.95 -134.77
CA GLY A 380 -18.68 -84.19 -135.37
C GLY A 380 -18.56 -84.24 -136.89
N LEU A 381 -18.79 -83.11 -137.58
CA LEU A 381 -18.64 -83.01 -139.04
C LEU A 381 -17.17 -83.05 -139.47
N GLN A 382 -16.26 -82.54 -138.64
CA GLN A 382 -14.83 -82.58 -138.87
C GLN A 382 -14.27 -84.00 -138.76
N ASP A 383 -14.77 -84.80 -137.83
CA ASP A 383 -14.44 -86.22 -137.70
C ASP A 383 -14.95 -87.04 -138.90
N GLN A 384 -16.19 -86.79 -139.35
CA GLN A 384 -16.74 -87.45 -140.55
C GLN A 384 -15.93 -87.14 -141.81
N MET A 385 -15.45 -85.89 -141.95
CA MET A 385 -14.54 -85.51 -143.03
C MET A 385 -13.20 -86.25 -143.00
N ALA A 386 -12.65 -86.49 -141.81
CA ALA A 386 -11.37 -87.19 -141.68
C ALA A 386 -11.49 -88.63 -142.21
N THR A 387 -12.54 -89.34 -141.79
CA THR A 387 -12.82 -90.73 -142.20
C THR A 387 -13.05 -90.84 -143.71
N MET A 388 -13.85 -89.95 -144.29
CA MET A 388 -14.11 -89.98 -145.74
C MET A 388 -12.87 -89.66 -146.58
N ASN A 389 -11.95 -88.82 -146.07
CA ASN A 389 -10.70 -88.54 -146.77
C ASN A 389 -9.73 -89.74 -146.76
N GLU A 390 -9.71 -90.52 -145.69
CA GLU A 390 -8.99 -91.80 -145.61
C GLU A 390 -9.54 -92.82 -146.62
N ASP A 391 -10.85 -93.00 -146.67
CA ASP A 391 -11.50 -93.87 -147.66
C ASP A 391 -11.21 -93.43 -149.10
N GLY A 392 -11.24 -92.12 -149.36
CA GLY A 392 -10.86 -91.54 -150.65
C GLY A 392 -9.40 -91.79 -151.02
N ALA A 393 -8.48 -91.82 -150.05
CA ALA A 393 -7.07 -92.12 -150.28
C ALA A 393 -6.84 -93.60 -150.60
N SER A 394 -7.54 -94.50 -149.90
CA SER A 394 -7.56 -95.94 -150.18
C SER A 394 -8.03 -96.25 -151.60
N LEU A 395 -9.16 -95.65 -152.03
CA LEU A 395 -9.71 -95.83 -153.38
C LEU A 395 -8.77 -95.34 -154.49
N ARG A 396 -8.03 -94.24 -154.27
CA ARG A 396 -7.03 -93.75 -155.24
C ARG A 396 -5.86 -94.71 -155.42
N SER A 397 -5.45 -95.39 -154.35
CA SER A 397 -4.41 -96.42 -154.41
C SER A 397 -4.87 -97.62 -155.25
N LEU A 398 -6.09 -98.11 -155.00
CA LEU A 398 -6.69 -99.23 -155.73
C LEU A 398 -6.88 -98.93 -157.23
N LEU A 399 -7.31 -97.73 -157.58
CA LEU A 399 -7.45 -97.29 -158.97
C LEU A 399 -6.12 -97.38 -159.72
N LYS A 400 -5.03 -96.94 -159.09
CA LYS A 400 -3.70 -96.98 -159.70
C LYS A 400 -3.26 -98.41 -160.02
N THR A 401 -3.52 -99.34 -159.10
CA THR A 401 -3.19 -100.77 -159.30
C THR A 401 -4.00 -101.39 -160.44
N LEU A 402 -5.32 -101.11 -160.49
CA LEU A 402 -6.21 -101.59 -161.56
C LEU A 402 -5.82 -101.05 -162.94
N GLU A 403 -5.32 -99.80 -163.02
CA GLU A 403 -4.82 -99.23 -164.26
C GLU A 403 -3.55 -99.95 -164.77
N ASP A 404 -2.61 -100.21 -163.86
CA ASP A 404 -1.33 -100.85 -164.19
C ASP A 404 -1.52 -102.32 -164.61
N ASP A 405 -2.42 -103.05 -163.95
CA ASP A 405 -2.70 -104.44 -164.30
C ASP A 405 -3.56 -104.58 -165.57
N GLY A 406 -4.49 -103.65 -165.80
CA GLY A 406 -5.23 -103.58 -167.07
C GLY A 406 -4.34 -103.34 -168.29
N LYS A 407 -3.27 -102.54 -168.15
CA LYS A 407 -2.27 -102.34 -169.21
C LYS A 407 -1.48 -103.61 -169.51
N LYS A 408 -1.09 -104.38 -168.49
CA LYS A 408 -0.36 -105.65 -168.66
C LYS A 408 -1.21 -106.71 -169.38
N GLN A 409 -2.49 -106.84 -169.02
CA GLN A 409 -3.40 -107.81 -169.64
C GLN A 409 -3.63 -107.49 -171.13
N GLY A 410 -3.78 -106.20 -171.48
CA GLY A 410 -3.92 -105.76 -172.88
C GLY A 410 -2.73 -106.13 -173.76
N ILE A 411 -1.51 -105.93 -173.27
CA ILE A 411 -0.27 -106.32 -173.97
C ILE A 411 -0.23 -107.83 -174.24
N ARG A 412 -0.73 -108.64 -173.31
CA ARG A 412 -0.79 -110.11 -173.40
C ARG A 412 -1.74 -110.58 -174.51
N ILE A 413 -2.89 -109.92 -174.64
CA ILE A 413 -3.89 -110.20 -175.67
C ILE A 413 -3.33 -109.87 -177.07
N ASP A 414 -2.66 -108.73 -177.21
CA ASP A 414 -2.07 -108.30 -178.48
C ASP A 414 -1.00 -109.27 -178.99
N GLN A 415 -0.16 -109.80 -178.10
CA GLN A 415 0.87 -110.79 -178.42
C GLN A 415 0.29 -112.13 -178.91
N LEU A 416 -0.86 -112.56 -178.37
CA LEU A 416 -1.55 -113.80 -178.77
C LEU A 416 -2.26 -113.67 -180.12
N LYS A 417 -2.74 -112.47 -180.46
CA LYS A 417 -3.39 -112.21 -181.76
C LYS A 417 -2.40 -112.18 -182.92
N ALA A 418 -1.18 -111.72 -182.69
CA ALA A 418 -0.18 -111.49 -183.74
C ALA A 418 0.51 -112.75 -184.29
N THR A 419 0.34 -113.92 -183.66
CA THR A 419 1.13 -115.12 -183.99
C THR A 419 0.33 -116.16 -184.77
N SER A 420 0.87 -116.56 -185.93
CA SER A 420 0.33 -117.59 -186.85
C SER A 420 1.22 -118.85 -186.93
N SER A 421 2.24 -118.95 -186.08
CA SER A 421 3.02 -120.16 -185.91
C SER A 421 2.26 -121.17 -185.06
N ALA A 422 2.44 -122.46 -185.36
CA ALA A 422 1.88 -123.61 -184.62
C ALA A 422 2.46 -123.78 -183.19
N THR A 423 2.99 -122.71 -182.60
CA THR A 423 3.72 -122.68 -181.33
C THR A 423 3.36 -121.38 -180.61
N CYS A 424 2.86 -121.50 -179.38
CA CYS A 424 2.42 -120.36 -178.58
C CYS A 424 3.59 -119.49 -178.10
N PRO A 425 3.57 -118.15 -178.31
CA PRO A 425 4.68 -117.25 -177.97
C PRO A 425 4.81 -116.92 -176.48
N LEU A 426 3.85 -117.33 -175.65
CA LEU A 426 3.87 -117.08 -174.20
C LEU A 426 4.37 -118.28 -173.37
N CYS A 427 4.30 -119.52 -173.89
CA CYS A 427 4.67 -120.71 -173.12
C CYS A 427 5.27 -121.88 -173.93
N GLY A 428 5.32 -121.80 -175.27
CA GLY A 428 6.02 -122.76 -176.13
C GLY A 428 5.28 -124.08 -176.46
N GLN A 429 4.04 -124.29 -176.00
CA GLN A 429 3.26 -125.49 -176.33
C GLN A 429 2.67 -125.44 -177.75
N PRO A 430 2.36 -126.62 -178.37
CA PRO A 430 1.66 -126.67 -179.64
C PRO A 430 0.27 -126.06 -179.45
N LEU A 431 -0.01 -124.99 -180.20
CA LEU A 431 -1.26 -124.25 -180.07
C LEU A 431 -2.01 -124.36 -181.38
N ASP A 432 -3.11 -125.10 -181.35
CA ASP A 432 -4.04 -125.10 -182.46
C ASP A 432 -4.81 -123.76 -182.52
N GLU A 433 -5.31 -123.44 -183.70
CA GLU A 433 -6.04 -122.20 -183.99
C GLU A 433 -7.24 -121.98 -183.04
N GLN A 434 -7.91 -123.07 -182.64
CA GLN A 434 -9.10 -123.06 -181.78
C GLN A 434 -8.76 -122.69 -180.34
N HIS A 435 -7.67 -123.21 -179.78
CA HIS A 435 -7.20 -122.90 -178.43
C HIS A 435 -6.72 -121.46 -178.28
N ARG A 436 -6.05 -120.92 -179.32
CA ARG A 436 -5.58 -119.54 -179.33
C ARG A 436 -6.73 -118.54 -179.24
N LEU A 437 -7.78 -118.76 -180.02
CA LEU A 437 -8.97 -117.92 -180.04
C LEU A 437 -9.71 -117.97 -178.69
N LYS A 438 -9.82 -119.14 -178.07
CA LYS A 438 -10.45 -119.30 -176.75
C LYS A 438 -9.73 -118.53 -175.64
N LEU A 439 -8.39 -118.60 -175.61
CA LEU A 439 -7.59 -117.94 -174.59
C LEU A 439 -7.60 -116.40 -174.72
N VAL A 440 -7.66 -115.90 -175.95
CA VAL A 440 -7.83 -114.47 -176.23
C VAL A 440 -9.19 -113.99 -175.73
N ASP A 441 -10.26 -114.75 -175.98
CA ASP A 441 -11.63 -114.41 -175.56
C ASP A 441 -11.75 -114.37 -174.02
N GLU A 442 -11.16 -115.34 -173.32
CA GLU A 442 -11.12 -115.37 -171.84
C GLU A 442 -10.39 -114.16 -171.25
N LEU A 443 -9.22 -113.80 -171.83
CA LEU A 443 -8.46 -112.64 -171.36
C LEU A 443 -9.15 -111.30 -171.70
N GLU A 444 -9.89 -111.24 -172.81
CA GLU A 444 -10.69 -110.06 -173.16
C GLU A 444 -11.86 -109.85 -172.19
N VAL A 445 -12.50 -110.92 -171.72
CA VAL A 445 -13.55 -110.86 -170.70
C VAL A 445 -13.00 -110.39 -169.34
N GLU A 446 -11.83 -110.88 -168.91
CA GLU A 446 -11.18 -110.40 -167.69
C GLU A 446 -10.82 -108.91 -167.78
N LEU A 447 -10.26 -108.46 -168.91
CA LEU A 447 -9.91 -107.07 -169.13
C LEU A 447 -11.15 -106.15 -169.11
N ALA A 448 -12.27 -106.62 -169.68
CA ALA A 448 -13.54 -105.88 -169.62
C ALA A 448 -14.05 -105.75 -168.18
N THR A 449 -13.91 -106.79 -167.37
CA THR A 449 -14.32 -106.81 -165.96
C THR A 449 -13.48 -105.85 -165.11
N MET A 450 -12.15 -105.83 -165.33
CA MET A 450 -11.25 -104.87 -164.67
C MET A 450 -11.55 -103.41 -165.05
N ARG A 451 -11.91 -103.16 -166.31
CA ARG A 451 -12.31 -101.83 -166.78
C ARG A 451 -13.65 -101.36 -166.19
N ALA A 452 -14.54 -102.28 -165.83
CA ALA A 452 -15.79 -101.97 -165.14
C ALA A 452 -15.55 -101.58 -163.68
N THR A 453 -14.74 -102.37 -162.96
CA THR A 453 -14.37 -102.09 -161.55
C THR A 453 -13.55 -100.80 -161.41
N TYR A 454 -12.67 -100.49 -162.37
CA TYR A 454 -11.98 -99.20 -162.39
C TYR A 454 -12.95 -98.02 -162.49
N ARG A 455 -13.99 -98.11 -163.35
CA ARG A 455 -14.99 -97.03 -163.49
C ARG A 455 -15.81 -96.84 -162.21
N GLU A 456 -16.23 -97.93 -161.58
CA GLU A 456 -16.98 -97.88 -160.32
C GLU A 456 -16.18 -97.20 -159.19
N HIS A 457 -14.91 -97.60 -159.02
CA HIS A 457 -14.05 -96.99 -158.00
C HIS A 457 -13.69 -95.52 -158.31
N GLN A 458 -13.60 -95.16 -159.59
CA GLN A 458 -13.36 -93.78 -160.01
C GLN A 458 -14.54 -92.88 -159.68
N GLU A 459 -15.77 -93.36 -159.92
CA GLU A 459 -17.00 -92.65 -159.58
C GLU A 459 -17.15 -92.48 -158.07
N ARG A 460 -16.88 -93.53 -157.28
CA ARG A 460 -16.91 -93.45 -155.82
C ARG A 460 -15.89 -92.45 -155.26
N SER A 461 -14.69 -92.38 -155.84
CA SER A 461 -13.67 -91.42 -155.44
C SER A 461 -14.06 -89.96 -155.74
N GLN A 462 -14.80 -89.71 -156.83
CA GLN A 462 -15.32 -88.38 -157.15
C GLN A 462 -16.44 -87.94 -156.21
N ILE A 463 -17.35 -88.85 -155.84
CA ILE A 463 -18.43 -88.59 -154.87
C ILE A 463 -17.83 -88.17 -153.52
N ILE A 464 -16.87 -88.94 -153.00
CA ILE A 464 -16.18 -88.63 -151.73
C ILE A 464 -15.53 -87.23 -151.76
N LYS A 465 -14.95 -86.84 -152.91
CA LYS A 465 -14.33 -85.52 -153.09
C LYS A 465 -15.36 -84.39 -153.09
N ALA A 466 -16.56 -84.61 -153.62
CA ALA A 466 -17.64 -83.63 -153.62
C ALA A 466 -18.25 -83.45 -152.22
N GLU A 467 -18.51 -84.55 -151.51
CA GLU A 467 -19.09 -84.53 -150.15
C GLU A 467 -18.15 -83.89 -149.13
N THR A 468 -16.86 -84.25 -149.17
CA THR A 468 -15.84 -83.63 -148.30
C THR A 468 -15.64 -82.13 -148.60
N GLY A 469 -15.89 -81.68 -149.84
CA GLY A 469 -15.91 -80.25 -150.19
C GLY A 469 -17.10 -79.51 -149.57
N GLY A 470 -18.28 -80.14 -149.53
CA GLY A 470 -19.48 -79.60 -148.88
C GLY A 470 -19.29 -79.43 -147.37
N PHE A 471 -18.80 -80.47 -146.70
CA PHE A 471 -18.50 -80.43 -145.26
C PHE A 471 -17.46 -79.37 -144.90
N ARG A 472 -16.45 -79.17 -145.75
CA ARG A 472 -15.43 -78.13 -145.53
C ARG A 472 -16.04 -76.72 -145.49
N THR A 473 -17.04 -76.48 -146.32
CA THR A 473 -17.71 -75.17 -146.42
C THR A 473 -18.57 -74.89 -145.18
N GLN A 474 -19.34 -75.90 -144.72
CA GLN A 474 -20.12 -75.81 -143.49
C GLN A 474 -19.26 -75.61 -142.23
N ILE A 475 -18.12 -76.29 -142.13
CA ILE A 475 -17.19 -76.11 -141.00
C ILE A 475 -16.66 -74.68 -140.95
N THR A 476 -16.32 -74.07 -142.10
CA THR A 476 -15.86 -72.67 -142.12
C THR A 476 -16.93 -71.65 -141.74
N GLU A 477 -18.20 -71.92 -142.04
CA GLU A 477 -19.32 -71.07 -141.60
C GLU A 477 -19.49 -71.13 -140.08
N TRP A 478 -19.52 -72.34 -139.51
CA TRP A 478 -19.60 -72.52 -138.06
C TRP A 478 -18.37 -71.98 -137.31
N ASP A 479 -17.16 -72.10 -137.86
CA ASP A 479 -15.95 -71.50 -137.29
C ASP A 479 -16.01 -69.96 -137.23
N THR A 480 -16.80 -69.33 -138.10
CA THR A 480 -16.98 -67.87 -138.08
C THR A 480 -17.91 -67.45 -136.95
N GLU A 481 -18.97 -68.22 -136.71
CA GLU A 481 -19.90 -67.97 -135.59
C GLU A 481 -19.25 -68.28 -134.23
N LEU A 482 -18.47 -69.36 -134.14
CA LEU A 482 -17.79 -69.78 -132.90
C LEU A 482 -16.71 -68.82 -132.39
N LYS A 483 -16.23 -67.87 -133.22
CA LYS A 483 -15.34 -66.79 -132.75
C LYS A 483 -15.95 -65.93 -131.64
N ARG A 484 -17.29 -65.87 -131.56
CA ARG A 484 -18.01 -65.12 -130.53
C ARG A 484 -18.13 -65.89 -129.20
N LEU A 485 -17.89 -67.20 -129.19
CA LEU A 485 -18.09 -68.05 -128.02
C LEU A 485 -17.16 -67.68 -126.85
N GLN A 486 -15.85 -67.57 -127.10
CA GLN A 486 -14.87 -67.22 -126.05
C GLN A 486 -15.11 -65.84 -125.40
N PRO A 487 -15.35 -64.76 -126.18
CA PRO A 487 -15.76 -63.46 -125.61
C PRO A 487 -17.03 -63.53 -124.76
N LEU A 488 -18.07 -64.22 -125.23
CA LEU A 488 -19.33 -64.34 -124.50
C LEU A 488 -19.18 -65.19 -123.22
N MET A 489 -18.39 -66.26 -123.23
CA MET A 489 -18.07 -67.03 -122.02
C MET A 489 -17.34 -66.20 -120.95
N LYS A 490 -16.45 -65.30 -121.36
CA LYS A 490 -15.80 -64.36 -120.44
C LYS A 490 -16.80 -63.37 -119.86
N GLN A 491 -17.72 -62.88 -120.68
CA GLN A 491 -18.78 -61.96 -120.27
C GLN A 491 -19.78 -62.63 -119.30
N VAL A 492 -20.11 -63.92 -119.49
CA VAL A 492 -20.86 -64.71 -118.50
C VAL A 492 -20.12 -64.79 -117.18
N GLY A 493 -18.81 -65.06 -117.18
CA GLY A 493 -18.02 -65.12 -115.96
C GLY A 493 -17.98 -63.79 -115.18
N GLU A 494 -17.91 -62.67 -115.90
CA GLU A 494 -17.93 -61.32 -115.29
C GLU A 494 -19.31 -60.97 -114.73
N LEU A 495 -20.39 -61.28 -115.47
CA LEU A 495 -21.78 -61.07 -115.02
C LEU A 495 -22.18 -62.01 -113.87
N GLN A 496 -21.70 -63.25 -113.87
CA GLN A 496 -21.92 -64.19 -112.76
C GLN A 496 -21.22 -63.72 -111.48
N ALA A 497 -19.99 -63.21 -111.59
CA ALA A 497 -19.27 -62.63 -110.45
C ALA A 497 -19.95 -61.36 -109.90
N GLN A 498 -20.67 -60.60 -110.74
CA GLN A 498 -21.49 -59.47 -110.30
C GLN A 498 -22.76 -59.96 -109.57
N MET A 499 -23.42 -61.00 -110.07
CA MET A 499 -24.58 -61.62 -109.39
C MET A 499 -24.21 -62.23 -108.03
N ASP A 500 -23.07 -62.89 -107.91
CA ASP A 500 -22.63 -63.47 -106.64
C ASP A 500 -22.35 -62.39 -105.59
N ARG A 501 -21.73 -61.27 -106.00
CA ARG A 501 -21.54 -60.09 -105.11
C ARG A 501 -22.86 -59.43 -104.73
N ALA A 502 -23.84 -59.40 -105.63
CA ALA A 502 -25.16 -58.85 -105.35
C ALA A 502 -25.95 -59.71 -104.35
N ASN A 503 -25.89 -61.04 -104.48
CA ASN A 503 -26.53 -61.96 -103.53
C ASN A 503 -25.88 -61.90 -102.13
N GLU A 504 -24.55 -61.80 -102.07
CA GLU A 504 -23.84 -61.61 -100.80
C GLU A 504 -24.16 -60.24 -100.17
N ALA A 505 -24.33 -59.20 -101.01
CA ALA A 505 -24.76 -57.89 -100.57
C ALA A 505 -26.22 -57.88 -100.06
N GLU A 506 -27.15 -58.58 -100.71
CA GLU A 506 -28.55 -58.73 -100.29
C GLU A 506 -28.66 -59.45 -98.93
N THR A 507 -27.87 -60.50 -98.74
CA THR A 507 -27.82 -61.24 -97.47
C THR A 507 -27.30 -60.36 -96.32
N ARG A 508 -26.28 -59.52 -96.56
CA ARG A 508 -25.79 -58.57 -95.54
C ARG A 508 -26.75 -57.40 -95.31
N LEU A 509 -27.46 -56.94 -96.35
CA LEU A 509 -28.47 -55.89 -96.23
C LEU A 509 -29.64 -56.32 -95.35
N THR A 510 -30.10 -57.56 -95.51
CA THR A 510 -31.15 -58.14 -94.65
C THR A 510 -30.70 -58.25 -93.19
N GLU A 511 -29.46 -58.69 -92.93
CA GLU A 511 -28.91 -58.74 -91.57
C GLU A 511 -28.76 -57.35 -90.91
N ILE A 512 -28.33 -56.34 -91.67
CA ILE A 512 -28.20 -54.95 -91.18
C ILE A 512 -29.58 -54.32 -90.96
N SER A 513 -30.56 -54.56 -91.84
CA SER A 513 -31.92 -54.04 -91.69
C SER A 513 -32.74 -54.66 -90.55
N ALA A 514 -32.30 -55.82 -90.04
CA ALA A 514 -32.92 -56.52 -88.93
C ALA A 514 -32.40 -56.07 -87.54
N LYS A 515 -31.32 -55.28 -87.51
CA LYS A 515 -30.80 -54.59 -86.33
C LYS A 515 -31.31 -53.15 -86.30
#